data_AF-A0A935LGM5-F1
#
_entry.id   AF-A0A935LGM5-F1
#
_cell.length_a   1.000
_cell.length_b   1.000
_cell.length_c   1.000
_cell.angle_alpha   90.00
_cell.angle_beta   90.00
_cell.angle_gamma   90.00
#
_symmetry.space_group_name_H-M   'P 1'
#
loop_
_entity.id
_entity.type
_entity.pdbx_description
1 polymer ?
#
loop_
_entity_poly.entity_id
_entity_poly.type
_entity_poly.pdbx_seq_one_letter_code
_entity_poly.pdbx_strand_id
1 'polypeptide(L)' 'MLLCVEDSGPGLSEADCARLGERFFRLPGQLESGSGLGWSIVRRIASVHRLEVQLQRSPNLGGLAVYMRGKCS' A
#
# COMPACT_ATOMS: atom_id res chain seq x y z
N MET A 1 6.53 5.71 -16.22
CA MET A 1 7.40 5.58 -15.03
C MET A 1 6.74 4.68 -14.02
N LEU A 2 7.49 3.72 -13.48
CA LEU A 2 7.04 2.76 -12.45
C LEU A 2 7.97 2.90 -11.23
N LEU A 3 7.39 3.15 -10.06
CA LEU A 3 8.07 3.14 -8.77
C LEU A 3 7.54 1.95 -7.96
N CYS A 4 8.45 1.18 -7.37
CA CYS A 4 8.12 0.06 -6.49
C CYS A 4 8.82 0.23 -5.15
N VAL A 5 8.10 -0.05 -4.07
CA VAL A 5 8.65 -0.16 -2.71
C VAL A 5 8.25 -1.51 -2.17
N GLU A 6 9.22 -2.24 -1.62
CA GLU A 6 9.05 -3.59 -1.07
C GLU A 6 9.59 -3.65 0.36
N ASP A 7 8.97 -4.47 1.21
CA ASP A 7 9.48 -4.80 2.54
C ASP A 7 9.55 -6.32 2.77
N SER A 8 10.30 -6.72 3.79
CA SER A 8 10.48 -8.11 4.23
C SER A 8 9.65 -8.46 5.47
N GLY A 9 8.55 -7.74 5.71
CA GLY A 9 7.62 -8.02 6.80
C GLY A 9 6.79 -9.29 6.55
N PRO A 10 5.82 -9.60 7.44
CA PRO A 10 4.97 -10.78 7.31
C PRO A 10 4.07 -10.75 6.06
N GLY A 11 3.94 -9.59 5.40
CA GLY A 11 3.04 -9.36 4.28
C GLY A 11 1.59 -9.18 4.75
N LEU A 12 0.70 -8.99 3.78
CA LEU A 12 -0.74 -8.83 4.00
C LEU A 12 -1.50 -9.94 3.26
N SER A 13 -2.62 -10.38 3.82
CA SER A 13 -3.56 -11.19 3.05
C SER A 13 -4.19 -10.37 1.93
N GLU A 14 -4.70 -11.01 0.87
CA GLU A 14 -5.40 -10.31 -0.20
C GLU A 14 -6.62 -9.52 0.31
N ALA A 15 -7.34 -10.08 1.29
CA ALA A 15 -8.46 -9.42 1.95
C ALA A 15 -8.04 -8.15 2.71
N ASP A 16 -6.88 -8.20 3.37
CA ASP A 16 -6.32 -7.04 4.07
C ASP A 16 -5.80 -5.98 3.09
N CYS A 17 -5.16 -6.40 1.99
CA CYS A 17 -4.74 -5.50 0.90
C CYS A 17 -5.92 -4.74 0.30
N ALA A 18 -7.06 -5.41 0.08
CA ALA A 18 -8.26 -4.79 -0.48
C ALA A 18 -8.83 -3.69 0.43
N ARG A 19 -8.69 -3.88 1.74
CA ARG A 19 -9.16 -2.95 2.78
C ARG A 19 -8.11 -1.91 3.17
N LEU A 20 -6.88 -2.07 2.69
CA LEU A 20 -5.78 -1.15 2.96
C LEU A 20 -6.13 0.23 2.40
N GLY A 21 -6.33 1.18 3.32
CA GLY A 21 -6.74 2.53 2.99
C GLY A 21 -8.14 2.94 3.34
N GLU A 22 -8.96 2.00 3.76
CA GLU A 22 -10.19 2.32 4.44
C GLU A 22 -9.88 3.14 5.68
N ARG A 23 -10.73 4.14 5.94
CA ARG A 23 -10.59 4.96 7.12
C ARG A 23 -10.70 4.06 8.35
N PHE A 24 -9.76 4.18 9.28
CA PHE A 24 -9.68 3.40 10.53
C PHE A 24 -9.34 1.91 10.37
N PHE A 25 -9.01 1.42 9.17
CA PHE A 25 -8.53 0.04 9.01
C PHE A 25 -7.14 -0.13 9.61
N ARG A 26 -6.98 -1.18 10.42
CA ARG A 26 -5.72 -1.60 11.05
C ARG A 26 -5.61 -3.11 10.95
N LEU A 27 -4.39 -3.59 10.78
CA LEU A 27 -4.13 -5.01 10.75
C LEU A 27 -4.19 -5.59 12.17
N PRO A 28 -4.80 -6.76 12.34
CA PRO A 28 -4.82 -7.44 13.63
C PRO A 28 -3.38 -7.79 14.06
N GLY A 29 -3.00 -7.40 15.27
CA GLY A 29 -1.67 -7.68 15.85
C GLY A 29 -0.63 -6.56 15.71
N GLN A 30 -0.97 -5.45 15.03
CA GLN A 30 -0.05 -4.32 14.91
C GLN A 30 -0.13 -3.41 16.15
N LEU A 31 0.84 -3.57 17.06
CA LEU A 31 0.98 -2.80 18.31
C LEU A 31 1.64 -1.42 18.12
N GLU A 32 2.16 -1.14 16.92
CA GLU A 32 2.85 0.13 16.67
C GLU A 32 1.88 1.32 16.54
N SER A 33 2.26 2.42 17.17
CA SER A 33 1.49 3.66 17.29
C SER A 33 1.48 4.45 15.97
N GLY A 34 0.76 3.96 14.97
CA GLY A 34 0.49 4.67 13.72
C GLY A 34 -0.90 5.29 13.70
N SER A 35 -1.01 6.53 13.21
CA SER A 35 -2.33 7.19 13.03
C SER A 35 -3.22 6.51 11.98
N GLY A 36 -2.69 5.55 11.21
CA GLY A 36 -3.40 4.90 10.10
C GLY A 36 -3.60 5.82 8.89
N LEU A 37 -2.94 6.99 8.87
CA LEU A 37 -3.13 8.02 7.82
C LEU A 37 -2.21 7.85 6.62
N GLY A 38 -1.12 7.07 6.73
CA GLY A 38 -0.11 6.97 5.67
C GLY A 38 -0.71 6.61 4.31
N TRP A 39 -1.63 5.64 4.28
CA TRP A 39 -2.23 5.20 3.02
C TRP A 39 -3.28 6.17 2.45
N SER A 40 -4.03 6.88 3.30
CA SER A 40 -4.97 7.90 2.80
C SER A 40 -4.22 9.05 2.12
N ILE A 41 -3.03 9.41 2.63
CA ILE A 41 -2.12 10.36 2.00
C ILE A 41 -1.60 9.82 0.66
N VAL A 42 -1.11 8.58 0.61
CA VAL A 42 -0.64 7.94 -0.64
C VAL A 42 -1.73 7.94 -1.70
N ARG A 43 -2.96 7.52 -1.37
CA ARG A 43 -4.10 7.52 -2.30
C ARG A 43 -4.44 8.92 -2.79
N ARG A 44 -4.39 9.94 -1.92
CA ARG A 44 -4.64 11.32 -2.28
C ARG A 44 -3.59 11.84 -3.27
N ILE A 45 -2.31 11.62 -2.98
CA ILE A 45 -1.20 12.01 -3.86
C ILE A 45 -1.32 11.31 -5.21
N ALA A 46 -1.53 9.98 -5.21
CA ALA A 46 -1.70 9.23 -6.44
C ALA A 46 -2.87 9.74 -7.30
N SER A 47 -4.01 10.06 -6.67
CA SER A 47 -5.16 10.65 -7.36
C SER A 47 -4.83 12.01 -8.01
N VAL A 48 -4.15 12.90 -7.28
CA VAL A 48 -3.76 14.24 -7.79
C VAL A 48 -2.80 14.13 -8.97
N HIS A 49 -1.85 13.20 -8.91
CA HIS A 49 -0.82 13.01 -9.95
C HIS A 49 -1.23 12.00 -11.04
N ARG A 50 -2.48 11.56 -11.08
CA ARG A 50 -2.99 10.54 -12.04
C ARG A 50 -2.12 9.27 -12.05
N LEU A 51 -1.66 8.85 -10.88
CA LEU A 51 -0.97 7.60 -10.67
C LEU A 51 -1.97 6.50 -10.31
N GLU A 52 -1.67 5.29 -10.73
CA GLU A 52 -2.30 4.07 -10.25
C GLU A 52 -1.42 3.43 -9.19
N VAL A 53 -2.05 2.96 -8.11
CA VAL A 53 -1.39 2.27 -7.01
C VAL A 53 -1.89 0.84 -6.94
N GLN A 54 -0.97 -0.13 -6.92
CA GLN A 54 -1.26 -1.56 -6.79
C GLN A 54 -0.49 -2.14 -5.60
N LEU A 55 -1.14 -3.06 -4.89
CA LEU A 55 -0.61 -3.76 -3.73
C LEU A 55 -0.50 -5.24 -4.07
N GLN A 56 0.62 -5.85 -3.72
CA GLN A 56 0.81 -7.29 -3.83
C GLN A 56 1.79 -7.77 -2.77
N ARG A 57 1.94 -9.09 -2.65
CA ARG A 57 3.04 -9.66 -1.88
C ARG A 57 4.35 -9.48 -2.63
N SER A 58 5.41 -9.05 -1.93
CA SER A 58 6.73 -8.87 -2.53
C SER A 58 7.28 -10.20 -3.05
N PRO A 59 7.63 -10.31 -4.34
CA PRO A 59 8.28 -11.50 -4.87
C PRO A 59 9.73 -11.65 -4.39
N ASN A 60 10.38 -10.55 -3.98
CA ASN A 60 11.80 -10.53 -3.61
C ASN A 60 12.02 -10.67 -2.10
N LEU A 61 11.17 -10.02 -1.29
CA LEU A 61 11.34 -9.89 0.15
C LEU A 61 10.23 -10.59 0.95
N GLY A 62 9.14 -11.00 0.30
CA GLY A 62 8.06 -11.78 0.91
C GLY A 62 7.04 -10.98 1.73
N GLY A 63 7.31 -9.69 2.01
CA GLY A 63 6.41 -8.76 2.70
C GLY A 63 5.45 -8.03 1.76
N LEU A 64 5.15 -6.76 2.01
CA LEU A 64 4.30 -5.95 1.13
C LEU A 64 5.11 -5.36 -0.03
N ALA A 65 4.50 -5.30 -1.22
CA ALA A 65 5.01 -4.53 -2.34
C ALA A 65 3.96 -3.54 -2.85
N VAL A 66 4.37 -2.28 -2.97
CA VAL A 66 3.54 -1.16 -3.44
C VAL A 66 4.09 -0.67 -4.77
N TYR A 67 3.27 -0.75 -5.81
CA TYR A 67 3.62 -0.30 -7.16
C TYR A 67 2.84 0.96 -7.49
N MET A 68 3.55 2.00 -7.95
CA MET A 68 2.97 3.25 -8.43
C MET A 68 3.37 3.48 -9.88
N ARG A 69 2.38 3.60 -10.76
CA ARG A 69 2.60 3.89 -12.19
C ARG A 69 1.81 5.10 -12.65
N GLY A 70 2.41 5.94 -13.49
CA GLY A 70 1.64 7.00 -14.17
C GLY A 70 0.61 6.39 -15.13
N LYS A 71 -0.60 6.94 -15.16
CA LYS A 71 -1.56 6.60 -16.21
C LYS A 71 -1.08 7.20 -17.54
N CYS A 72 -0.71 6.34 -18.49
CA CYS A 72 -0.56 6.75 -19.88
C CYS A 72 -1.96 7.04 -20.42
N SER A 73 -2.22 8.29 -20.80
CA SER A 73 -3.37 8.69 -21.60
C SER A 73 -3.16 8.30 -23.06
#